data_AF-A0AAP3XQV6-F1
#
_entry.id   AF-A0AAP3XQV6-F1
#
_cell.length_a   1.000
_cell.length_b   1.000
_cell.length_c   1.000
_cell.angle_alpha   90.00
_cell.angle_beta   90.00
_cell.angle_gamma   90.00
#
_symmetry.space_group_name_H-M   'P 1'
#
loop_
_entity.id
_entity.type
_entity.pdbx_description
1 polymer ?
#
loop_
_entity_poly.entity_id
_entity_poly.type
_entity_poly.pdbx_seq_one_letter_code
_entity_poly.pdbx_strand_id
1 'polypeptide(L)'
;MSAAGGVPERIVEAGLEVTAEAGPDGPRLLITGETFRWKEQIKRAGGRWDAAGQRWVLSSAGQLAVLAAALDAPPGLAEAPQAYTAQGGTKHYHGHRERLRQRFLEALPAAPESLPDYELLELLLFFSVYRRDTKPAAKELLSIFGSLGGVLAAEPARYGESAELVRPHSTDEERRASYAQDLRFTQILLKAIQEVAVRLAREEIKERPVIGSWSALIDYLHTVLAHAPSEQFRILFLDRKNILIRDEVQSRGTVDHTPLYPREVVKRALELSASAIIMVHNHPSGDPTPSQADIDMTRQVVQALAPVNVTVHDHVVMGKNRHVSFRSQGLF
;
A
#
# COMPACT_ATOMS: atom_id res chain seq x y z
N MET A 1 59.96 7.27 -2.89
CA MET A 1 59.25 6.03 -3.28
C MET A 1 57.78 6.35 -3.34
N SER A 2 57.25 6.47 -4.57
CA SER A 2 55.91 6.93 -4.91
C SER A 2 54.94 5.75 -4.87
N ALA A 3 53.94 5.79 -3.98
CA ALA A 3 52.80 4.88 -4.05
C ALA A 3 51.79 5.45 -5.05
N ALA A 4 52.09 5.26 -6.34
CA ALA A 4 51.19 5.56 -7.44
C ALA A 4 50.00 4.58 -7.41
N GLY A 5 48.86 5.08 -6.94
CA GLY A 5 47.53 4.50 -7.13
C GLY A 5 46.54 5.65 -6.96
N GLY A 6 46.20 6.35 -8.04
CA GLY A 6 45.27 7.47 -8.01
C GLY A 6 43.90 7.03 -7.49
N VAL A 7 43.15 7.97 -6.91
CA VAL A 7 41.75 7.74 -6.53
C VAL A 7 41.00 7.33 -7.79
N PRO A 8 40.33 6.16 -7.82
CA PRO A 8 39.56 5.74 -8.99
C PRO A 8 38.54 6.80 -9.39
N GLU A 9 38.45 7.13 -10.67
CA GLU A 9 37.59 8.19 -11.21
C GLU A 9 36.14 8.05 -10.73
N ARG A 10 35.65 6.81 -10.66
CA ARG A 10 34.30 6.49 -10.19
C ARG A 10 34.01 6.92 -8.75
N ILE A 11 35.01 6.94 -7.88
CA ILE A 11 34.85 7.41 -6.50
C ILE A 11 34.58 8.92 -6.51
N VAL A 12 35.29 9.65 -7.36
CA VAL A 12 35.08 11.10 -7.53
C VAL A 12 33.71 11.39 -8.17
N GLU A 13 33.33 10.65 -9.22
CA GLU A 13 32.00 10.76 -9.84
C GLU A 13 30.84 10.47 -8.86
N ALA A 14 31.07 9.56 -7.92
CA ALA A 14 30.10 9.22 -6.88
C ALA A 14 29.98 10.28 -5.77
N GLY A 15 30.70 11.41 -5.88
CA GLY A 15 30.71 12.48 -4.89
C GLY A 15 31.48 12.12 -3.62
N LEU A 16 32.36 11.11 -3.66
CA LEU A 16 33.19 10.70 -2.55
C LEU A 16 34.59 11.31 -2.66
N GLU A 17 35.09 11.82 -1.55
CA GLU A 17 36.42 12.39 -1.43
C GLU A 17 37.32 11.43 -0.65
N VAL A 18 38.57 11.28 -1.08
CA VAL A 18 39.53 10.36 -0.47
C VAL A 18 40.79 11.10 -0.07
N THR A 19 41.15 11.04 1.21
CA THR A 19 42.43 11.57 1.70
C THR A 19 43.23 10.47 2.38
N ALA A 20 44.55 10.46 2.17
CA ALA A 20 45.44 9.49 2.80
C ALA A 20 46.03 10.06 4.10
N GLU A 21 46.02 9.27 5.16
CA GLU A 21 46.61 9.61 6.45
C GLU A 21 47.58 8.51 6.89
N ALA A 22 48.71 8.88 7.51
CA ALA A 22 49.65 7.91 8.04
C ALA A 22 49.10 7.32 9.35
N GLY A 23 48.82 6.01 9.35
CA GLY A 23 48.37 5.29 10.54
C GLY A 23 49.46 4.44 11.18
N PRO A 24 49.30 4.04 12.45
CA PRO A 24 50.26 3.19 13.18
C PRO A 24 50.47 1.80 12.54
N ASP A 25 49.48 1.30 11.79
CA ASP A 25 49.50 -0.02 11.12
C ASP A 25 49.67 0.09 9.59
N GLY A 26 50.01 1.27 9.08
CA GLY A 26 50.09 1.57 7.65
C GLY A 26 49.16 2.72 7.20
N PRO A 27 49.19 3.09 5.90
CA PRO A 27 48.40 4.19 5.37
C PRO A 27 46.90 3.88 5.43
N ARG A 28 46.13 4.81 5.98
CA ARG A 28 44.66 4.77 6.05
C ARG A 28 44.08 5.73 5.03
N LEU A 29 42.95 5.36 4.46
CA LEU A 29 42.22 6.19 3.50
C LEU A 29 40.92 6.66 4.15
N LEU A 30 40.77 7.97 4.24
CA LEU A 30 39.60 8.63 4.81
C LEU A 30 38.63 8.97 3.68
N ILE A 31 37.37 8.59 3.85
CA ILE A 31 36.31 8.83 2.87
C ILE A 31 35.31 9.84 3.44
N THR A 32 35.15 10.95 2.72
CA THR A 32 34.23 12.07 3.00
C THR A 32 33.37 12.38 1.77
N GLY A 33 32.53 13.42 1.82
CA GLY A 33 31.59 13.77 0.73
C GLY A 33 30.21 13.11 0.87
N GLU A 34 29.60 12.64 -0.22
CA GLU A 34 28.26 12.03 -0.30
C GLU A 34 28.17 10.61 0.32
N THR A 35 28.82 10.39 1.45
CA THR A 35 28.96 9.07 2.08
C THR A 35 27.65 8.43 2.53
N PHE A 36 26.59 9.22 2.76
CA PHE A 36 25.28 8.71 3.16
C PHE A 36 24.65 7.79 2.10
N ARG A 37 24.75 8.19 0.82
CA ARG A 37 24.21 7.45 -0.33
C ARG A 37 24.91 6.10 -0.53
N TRP A 38 26.18 6.03 -0.16
CA TRP A 38 27.07 4.89 -0.42
C TRP A 38 27.45 4.11 0.84
N LYS A 39 26.75 4.37 1.94
CA LYS A 39 27.08 3.85 3.28
C LYS A 39 27.28 2.34 3.32
N GLU A 40 26.42 1.58 2.65
CA GLU A 40 26.48 0.12 2.67
C GLU A 40 27.60 -0.42 1.79
N GLN A 41 27.93 0.23 0.67
CA GLN A 41 29.06 -0.09 -0.19
C GLN A 41 30.38 0.16 0.55
N ILE A 42 30.49 1.28 1.27
CA ILE A 42 31.66 1.62 2.08
C ILE A 42 31.86 0.59 3.21
N LYS A 43 30.78 0.19 3.91
CA LYS A 43 30.86 -0.88 4.91
C LYS A 43 31.29 -2.22 4.33
N ARG A 44 30.74 -2.62 3.17
CA ARG A 44 31.08 -3.89 2.51
C ARG A 44 32.52 -3.94 2.03
N ALA A 45 33.07 -2.80 1.62
CA ALA A 45 34.49 -2.65 1.33
C ALA A 45 35.38 -2.76 2.59
N GLY A 46 34.79 -2.89 3.79
CA GLY A 46 35.52 -3.01 5.06
C GLY A 46 35.73 -1.66 5.76
N GLY A 47 35.03 -0.61 5.33
CA GLY A 47 35.09 0.70 5.94
C GLY A 47 34.53 0.73 7.35
N ARG A 48 35.23 1.44 8.24
CA ARG A 48 34.80 1.69 9.62
C ARG A 48 34.45 3.16 9.79
N TRP A 49 33.37 3.42 10.53
CA TRP A 49 32.99 4.79 10.86
C TRP A 49 33.87 5.31 12.00
N ASP A 50 34.56 6.43 11.76
CA ASP A 50 35.23 7.23 12.78
C ASP A 50 34.28 8.34 13.23
N ALA A 51 33.72 8.19 14.43
CA ALA A 51 32.78 9.15 14.99
C ALA A 51 33.43 10.49 15.36
N ALA A 52 34.72 10.50 15.71
CA ALA A 52 35.42 11.71 16.10
C ALA A 52 35.72 12.60 14.89
N GLY A 53 36.09 11.99 13.76
CA GLY A 53 36.32 12.68 12.50
C GLY A 53 35.12 12.78 11.56
N GLN A 54 33.96 12.22 11.94
CA GLN A 54 32.75 12.11 11.10
C GLN A 54 33.03 11.62 9.68
N ARG A 55 33.86 10.57 9.57
CA ARG A 55 34.36 10.07 8.29
C ARG A 55 34.49 8.57 8.29
N TRP A 56 34.51 7.97 7.11
CA TRP A 56 34.79 6.55 6.96
C TRP A 56 36.28 6.31 6.80
N VAL A 57 36.78 5.20 7.33
CA VAL A 57 38.18 4.81 7.28
C VAL A 57 38.30 3.45 6.60
N LEU A 58 39.06 3.41 5.51
CA LEU A 58 39.53 2.19 4.87
C LEU A 58 41.00 1.95 5.28
N SER A 59 41.33 0.70 5.58
CA SER A 59 42.65 0.30 6.07
C SER A 59 43.63 -0.05 4.94
N SER A 60 43.20 -0.07 3.67
CA SER A 60 44.08 -0.35 2.54
C SER A 60 43.54 0.17 1.21
N ALA A 61 44.44 0.34 0.23
CA ALA A 61 44.07 0.64 -1.15
C ALA A 61 43.25 -0.49 -1.81
N GLY A 62 43.40 -1.74 -1.36
CA GLY A 62 42.59 -2.86 -1.82
C GLY A 62 41.10 -2.69 -1.46
N GLN A 63 40.81 -2.17 -0.27
CA GLN A 63 39.43 -1.84 0.10
C GLN A 63 38.86 -0.69 -0.74
N LEU A 64 39.70 0.28 -1.10
CA LEU A 64 39.29 1.37 -2.01
C LEU A 64 38.92 0.83 -3.40
N ALA A 65 39.69 -0.13 -3.93
CA ALA A 65 39.36 -0.78 -5.20
C ALA A 65 38.05 -1.59 -5.14
N VAL A 66 37.80 -2.29 -4.03
CA VAL A 66 36.52 -2.99 -3.79
C VAL A 66 35.34 -2.01 -3.74
N LEU A 67 35.53 -0.85 -3.09
CA LEU A 67 34.53 0.22 -3.07
C LEU A 67 34.27 0.74 -4.48
N ALA A 68 35.31 1.08 -5.25
CA ALA A 68 35.17 1.58 -6.61
C ALA A 68 34.38 0.60 -7.51
N ALA A 69 34.70 -0.68 -7.47
CA ALA A 69 33.98 -1.71 -8.23
C ALA A 69 32.51 -1.85 -7.81
N ALA A 70 32.18 -1.61 -6.53
CA ALA A 70 30.80 -1.63 -6.05
C ALA A 70 29.97 -0.41 -6.50
N LEU A 71 30.61 0.68 -6.92
CA LEU A 71 29.97 1.89 -7.46
C LEU A 71 29.65 1.78 -8.96
N ASP A 72 30.16 0.77 -9.65
CA ASP A 72 29.87 0.49 -11.07
C ASP A 72 28.56 -0.30 -11.27
N ALA A 73 27.99 -0.89 -10.22
CA ALA A 73 26.71 -1.57 -10.30
C ALA A 73 25.56 -0.54 -10.51
N PRO A 74 24.69 -0.69 -11.53
CA PRO A 74 23.62 0.26 -11.77
C PRO A 74 22.70 0.33 -10.54
N PRO A 75 22.37 1.54 -10.04
CA PRO A 75 21.51 1.69 -8.89
C PRO A 75 20.09 1.26 -9.27
N GLY A 76 19.71 0.03 -8.94
CA GLY A 76 18.32 -0.41 -8.99
C GLY A 76 17.52 0.27 -7.87
N LEU A 77 16.28 0.68 -8.19
CA LEU A 77 15.34 1.41 -7.30
C LEU A 77 14.93 0.66 -6.02
N ALA A 78 15.48 -0.53 -5.77
CA ALA A 78 15.54 -1.18 -4.46
C ALA A 78 16.72 -2.18 -4.46
N GLU A 79 17.96 -1.68 -4.51
CA GLU A 79 19.23 -2.42 -4.38
C GLU A 79 19.31 -3.76 -5.17
N ALA A 80 19.86 -3.72 -6.39
CA ALA A 80 20.04 -4.90 -7.25
C ALA A 80 20.86 -6.03 -6.56
N PRO A 81 20.35 -7.29 -6.51
CA PRO A 81 21.00 -8.40 -5.83
C PRO A 81 21.79 -9.31 -6.78
N GLN A 82 22.74 -8.78 -7.54
CA GLN A 82 23.64 -9.61 -8.36
C GLN A 82 25.01 -9.75 -7.67
N ALA A 83 25.09 -10.67 -6.71
CA ALA A 83 26.28 -11.44 -6.34
C ALA A 83 25.98 -12.31 -5.11
N TYR A 84 25.28 -13.43 -5.32
CA TYR A 84 25.32 -14.55 -4.39
C TYR A 84 25.90 -15.74 -5.15
N THR A 85 27.21 -15.70 -5.42
CA THR A 85 27.97 -16.92 -5.73
C THR A 85 28.08 -17.69 -4.44
N ALA A 86 27.23 -18.72 -4.30
CA ALA A 86 27.24 -19.61 -3.17
C ALA A 86 28.56 -20.41 -3.14
N GLN A 87 29.45 -20.08 -2.21
CA GLN A 87 30.36 -21.06 -1.62
C GLN A 87 29.96 -21.26 -0.17
N GLY A 88 29.54 -22.49 0.16
CA GLY A 88 29.16 -22.92 1.50
C GLY A 88 27.65 -22.86 1.72
N GLY A 89 27.08 -23.97 2.20
CA GLY A 89 25.63 -24.16 2.29
C GLY A 89 24.91 -23.03 3.04
N THR A 90 24.00 -22.35 2.35
CA THR A 90 23.24 -21.23 2.91
C THR A 90 21.73 -21.49 2.85
N LYS A 91 21.05 -21.16 3.94
CA LYS A 91 19.61 -21.31 4.22
C LYS A 91 18.72 -20.91 3.02
N HIS A 92 17.59 -21.59 2.83
CA HIS A 92 16.63 -21.49 1.70
C HIS A 92 16.14 -20.07 1.31
N TYR A 93 16.36 -19.07 2.15
CA TYR A 93 15.86 -17.70 1.98
C TYR A 93 16.77 -16.80 1.11
N HIS A 94 18.03 -17.19 0.86
CA HIS A 94 18.93 -16.41 0.00
C HIS A 94 18.44 -16.44 -1.47
N GLY A 95 18.29 -15.26 -2.07
CA GLY A 95 17.78 -15.08 -3.43
C GLY A 95 16.25 -15.21 -3.59
N HIS A 96 15.50 -15.51 -2.53
CA HIS A 96 14.03 -15.67 -2.61
C HIS A 96 13.33 -14.44 -3.18
N ARG A 97 13.69 -13.25 -2.69
CA ARG A 97 13.09 -11.98 -3.15
C ARG A 97 13.27 -11.76 -4.65
N GLU A 98 14.46 -12.07 -5.17
CA GLU A 98 14.75 -11.89 -6.58
C GLU A 98 14.07 -12.94 -7.45
N ARG A 99 14.05 -14.21 -7.02
CA ARG A 99 13.30 -15.26 -7.71
C ARG A 99 11.81 -14.92 -7.79
N LEU A 100 11.23 -14.38 -6.71
CA LEU A 100 9.83 -14.00 -6.70
C LEU A 100 9.53 -12.78 -7.60
N ARG A 101 10.42 -11.77 -7.64
CA ARG A 101 10.31 -10.65 -8.60
C ARG A 101 10.38 -11.11 -10.04
N GLN A 102 11.37 -11.96 -10.36
CA GLN A 102 11.54 -12.52 -11.70
C GLN A 102 10.29 -13.31 -12.11
N ARG A 103 9.80 -14.18 -11.22
CA ARG A 103 8.57 -14.94 -11.46
C ARG A 103 7.35 -14.04 -11.66
N PHE A 104 7.23 -12.93 -10.92
CA PHE A 104 6.17 -11.95 -11.13
C PHE A 104 6.26 -11.30 -12.52
N LEU A 105 7.46 -10.89 -12.95
CA LEU A 105 7.66 -10.31 -14.29
C LEU A 105 7.38 -11.31 -15.41
N GLU A 106 7.79 -12.57 -15.25
CA GLU A 106 7.50 -13.66 -16.18
C GLU A 106 6.01 -14.02 -16.21
N ALA A 107 5.31 -13.80 -15.10
CA ALA A 107 3.88 -14.03 -14.96
C ALA A 107 3.02 -12.92 -15.61
N LEU A 108 3.49 -11.67 -15.72
CA LEU A 108 2.71 -10.54 -16.26
C LEU A 108 2.12 -10.76 -17.67
N PRO A 109 2.82 -11.42 -18.63
CA PRO A 109 2.28 -11.71 -19.95
C PRO A 109 1.39 -12.96 -19.99
N ALA A 110 1.53 -13.86 -19.00
CA ALA A 110 0.66 -15.01 -18.79
C ALA A 110 -0.56 -14.57 -17.95
N ALA A 111 -1.62 -15.37 -17.89
CA ALA A 111 -2.85 -14.97 -17.20
C ALA A 111 -2.59 -14.46 -15.75
N PRO A 112 -3.28 -13.40 -15.29
CA PRO A 112 -3.05 -12.73 -14.01
C PRO A 112 -3.11 -13.61 -12.75
N GLU A 113 -3.67 -14.81 -12.84
CA GLU A 113 -3.89 -15.74 -11.70
C GLU A 113 -2.72 -16.69 -11.44
N SER A 114 -1.57 -16.51 -12.08
CA SER A 114 -0.42 -17.42 -11.94
C SER A 114 0.35 -17.28 -10.61
N LEU A 115 0.20 -16.17 -9.88
CA LEU A 115 0.75 -16.01 -8.53
C LEU A 115 -0.36 -16.13 -7.46
N PRO A 116 -0.15 -16.98 -6.42
CA PRO A 116 -1.00 -16.99 -5.24
C PRO A 116 -0.99 -15.63 -4.50
N ASP A 117 -2.13 -15.28 -3.90
CA ASP A 117 -2.32 -14.05 -3.10
C ASP A 117 -1.19 -13.77 -2.09
N TYR A 118 -0.74 -14.81 -1.37
CA TYR A 118 0.30 -14.64 -0.35
C TYR A 118 1.64 -14.21 -0.98
N GLU A 119 1.92 -14.61 -2.22
CA GLU A 119 3.15 -14.24 -2.91
C GLU A 119 3.08 -12.82 -3.47
N LEU A 120 1.92 -12.39 -3.93
CA LEU A 120 1.70 -10.98 -4.27
C LEU A 120 1.89 -10.09 -3.03
N LEU A 121 1.36 -10.52 -1.89
CA LEU A 121 1.54 -9.80 -0.64
C LEU A 121 3.01 -9.84 -0.16
N GLU A 122 3.73 -10.96 -0.34
CA GLU A 122 5.18 -11.03 -0.09
C GLU A 122 5.95 -9.98 -0.90
N LEU A 123 5.63 -9.81 -2.19
CA LEU A 123 6.24 -8.81 -3.07
C LEU A 123 6.02 -7.40 -2.55
N LEU A 124 4.79 -7.07 -2.14
CA LEU A 124 4.48 -5.77 -1.56
C LEU A 124 5.26 -5.54 -0.27
N LEU A 125 5.27 -6.53 0.63
CA LEU A 125 6.01 -6.45 1.89
C LEU A 125 7.53 -6.32 1.68
N PHE A 126 8.08 -6.67 0.52
CA PHE A 126 9.50 -6.41 0.26
C PHE A 126 9.87 -4.93 0.28
N PHE A 127 8.92 -4.04 -0.03
CA PHE A 127 9.14 -2.60 -0.03
C PHE A 127 9.00 -1.96 1.36
N SER A 128 8.33 -2.63 2.30
CA SER A 128 8.09 -2.09 3.64
C SER A 128 8.78 -2.85 4.77
N VAL A 129 9.22 -4.10 4.54
CA VAL A 129 9.85 -4.97 5.54
C VAL A 129 11.30 -5.26 5.17
N TYR A 130 12.23 -4.71 5.95
CA TYR A 130 13.65 -4.76 5.66
C TYR A 130 14.34 -6.02 6.20
N ARG A 131 15.05 -6.76 5.32
CA ARG A 131 15.93 -7.91 5.67
C ARG A 131 15.28 -8.98 6.58
N ARG A 132 13.98 -9.22 6.45
CA ARG A 132 13.23 -10.30 7.12
C ARG A 132 12.52 -11.20 6.12
N ASP A 133 12.18 -12.42 6.54
CA ASP A 133 11.28 -13.30 5.79
C ASP A 133 9.86 -12.73 5.85
N THR A 134 9.29 -12.40 4.69
CA THR A 134 7.95 -11.80 4.59
C THR A 134 6.85 -12.83 4.36
N LYS A 135 7.21 -14.09 4.07
CA LYS A 135 6.24 -15.15 3.82
C LYS A 135 5.34 -15.45 5.02
N PRO A 136 5.85 -15.56 6.26
CA PRO A 136 5.01 -15.72 7.43
C PRO A 136 4.04 -14.56 7.61
N ALA A 137 4.54 -13.32 7.49
CA ALA A 137 3.72 -12.11 7.60
C ALA A 137 2.62 -12.05 6.53
N ALA A 138 2.93 -12.36 5.28
CA ALA A 138 1.95 -12.38 4.20
C ALA A 138 0.82 -13.39 4.46
N LYS A 139 1.18 -14.61 4.88
CA LYS A 139 0.20 -15.64 5.22
C LYS A 139 -0.64 -15.27 6.45
N GLU A 140 -0.01 -14.69 7.47
CA GLU A 140 -0.70 -14.27 8.69
C GLU A 140 -1.70 -13.14 8.39
N LEU A 141 -1.31 -12.13 7.61
CA LEU A 141 -2.21 -11.06 7.19
C LEU A 141 -3.42 -11.60 6.44
N LEU A 142 -3.22 -12.52 5.49
CA LEU A 142 -4.33 -13.17 4.78
C LEU A 142 -5.19 -14.01 5.72
N SER A 143 -4.59 -14.66 6.72
CA SER A 143 -5.34 -15.40 7.73
C SER A 143 -6.19 -14.49 8.63
N ILE A 144 -5.69 -13.30 8.98
CA ILE A 144 -6.40 -12.34 9.84
C ILE A 144 -7.52 -11.64 9.06
N PHE A 145 -7.25 -11.26 7.81
CA PHE A 145 -8.14 -10.40 7.02
C PHE A 145 -8.92 -11.11 5.91
N GLY A 146 -8.63 -12.39 5.67
CA GLY A 146 -9.40 -13.32 4.83
C GLY A 146 -9.07 -13.31 3.33
N SER A 147 -8.70 -12.16 2.75
CA SER A 147 -8.36 -12.01 1.33
C SER A 147 -7.43 -10.82 1.10
N LEU A 148 -6.86 -10.66 -0.10
CA LEU A 148 -6.13 -9.45 -0.48
C LEU A 148 -6.96 -8.18 -0.31
N GLY A 149 -8.23 -8.21 -0.74
CA GLY A 149 -9.16 -7.09 -0.53
C GLY A 149 -9.38 -6.79 0.95
N GLY A 150 -9.52 -7.82 1.78
CA GLY A 150 -9.60 -7.68 3.23
C GLY A 150 -8.34 -7.07 3.85
N VAL A 151 -7.15 -7.50 3.40
CA VAL A 151 -5.86 -6.94 3.84
C VAL A 151 -5.80 -5.45 3.49
N LEU A 152 -6.07 -5.08 2.24
CA LEU A 152 -6.01 -3.68 1.80
C LEU A 152 -7.04 -2.81 2.52
N ALA A 153 -8.23 -3.34 2.83
CA ALA A 153 -9.32 -2.59 3.47
C ALA A 153 -9.20 -2.47 4.99
N ALA A 154 -8.43 -3.33 5.66
CA ALA A 154 -8.29 -3.34 7.12
C ALA A 154 -7.89 -1.98 7.72
N GLU A 155 -8.46 -1.59 8.85
CA GLU A 155 -8.06 -0.35 9.55
C GLU A 155 -6.54 -0.36 9.85
N PRO A 156 -5.80 0.75 9.67
CA PRO A 156 -4.34 0.77 9.83
C PRO A 156 -3.84 0.24 11.18
N ALA A 157 -4.60 0.48 12.26
CA ALA A 157 -4.25 -0.01 13.58
C ALA A 157 -4.25 -1.55 13.66
N ARG A 158 -5.11 -2.22 12.88
CA ARG A 158 -5.29 -3.67 12.91
C ARG A 158 -4.13 -4.46 12.32
N TYR A 159 -3.28 -3.84 11.49
CA TYR A 159 -2.05 -4.52 11.04
C TYR A 159 -1.12 -4.88 12.20
N GLY A 160 -1.29 -4.24 13.38
CA GLY A 160 -0.64 -4.63 14.62
C GLY A 160 -1.11 -5.96 15.22
N GLU A 161 -2.19 -6.56 14.72
CA GLU A 161 -2.64 -7.92 15.09
C GLU A 161 -1.67 -9.00 14.56
N SER A 162 -0.90 -8.70 13.50
CA SER A 162 0.11 -9.60 12.96
C SER A 162 1.32 -9.68 13.88
N ALA A 163 1.52 -10.85 14.49
CA ALA A 163 2.69 -11.13 15.28
C ALA A 163 3.98 -11.03 14.45
N GLU A 164 3.95 -11.42 13.18
CA GLU A 164 5.12 -11.39 12.29
C GLU A 164 5.54 -9.95 11.93
N LEU A 165 4.59 -9.02 11.88
CA LEU A 165 4.89 -7.59 11.68
C LEU A 165 5.33 -6.90 12.98
N VAL A 166 4.83 -7.32 14.14
CA VAL A 166 5.03 -6.62 15.42
C VAL A 166 6.13 -7.21 16.30
N ARG A 167 6.38 -8.52 16.29
CA ARG A 167 7.23 -9.18 17.31
C ARG A 167 8.72 -8.84 17.16
N PRO A 168 9.32 -8.10 18.12
CA PRO A 168 10.75 -8.07 18.21
C PRO A 168 11.24 -9.43 18.74
N HIS A 169 11.89 -10.22 17.90
CA HIS A 169 12.55 -11.47 18.35
C HIS A 169 13.82 -11.19 19.19
N SER A 170 14.01 -9.95 19.65
CA SER A 170 15.26 -9.45 20.21
C SER A 170 14.99 -8.42 21.30
N THR A 171 15.76 -8.48 22.39
CA THR A 171 15.79 -7.45 23.45
C THR A 171 16.46 -6.15 22.99
N ASP A 172 17.16 -6.21 21.85
CA ASP A 172 17.84 -5.10 21.17
C ASP A 172 16.87 -3.96 20.80
N GLU A 173 17.18 -2.75 21.25
CA GLU A 173 16.42 -1.52 20.98
C GLU A 173 16.43 -1.14 19.49
N GLU A 174 17.54 -1.37 18.78
CA GLU A 174 17.64 -1.07 17.35
C GLU A 174 16.70 -1.97 16.54
N ARG A 175 16.60 -3.25 16.91
CA ARG A 175 15.67 -4.18 16.27
C ARG A 175 14.22 -3.82 16.59
N ARG A 176 13.90 -3.37 17.81
CA ARG A 176 12.54 -2.87 18.14
C ARG A 176 12.15 -1.65 17.28
N ALA A 177 13.07 -0.70 17.11
CA ALA A 177 12.84 0.48 16.26
C ALA A 177 12.58 0.10 14.79
N SER A 178 13.32 -0.87 14.26
CA SER A 178 13.14 -1.38 12.90
C SER A 178 11.75 -1.99 12.68
N TYR A 179 11.21 -2.78 13.62
CA TYR A 179 9.88 -3.39 13.48
C TYR A 179 8.76 -2.34 13.49
N ALA A 180 8.86 -1.35 14.39
CA ALA A 180 7.90 -0.25 14.43
C ALA A 180 7.90 0.56 13.12
N GLN A 181 9.08 0.75 12.51
CA GLN A 181 9.20 1.41 11.22
C GLN A 181 8.62 0.57 10.08
N ASP A 182 8.92 -0.73 10.04
CA ASP A 182 8.40 -1.65 9.03
C ASP A 182 6.85 -1.72 9.07
N LEU A 183 6.26 -1.75 10.27
CA LEU A 183 4.80 -1.71 10.44
C LEU A 183 4.21 -0.40 9.88
N ARG A 184 4.81 0.75 10.21
CA ARG A 184 4.37 2.05 9.68
C ARG A 184 4.46 2.11 8.15
N PHE A 185 5.54 1.62 7.57
CA PHE A 185 5.67 1.58 6.11
C PHE A 185 4.70 0.60 5.46
N THR A 186 4.43 -0.53 6.10
CA THR A 186 3.44 -1.50 5.62
C THR A 186 2.03 -0.90 5.64
N GLN A 187 1.66 -0.22 6.72
CA GLN A 187 0.41 0.55 6.82
C GLN A 187 0.26 1.54 5.67
N ILE A 188 1.27 2.37 5.42
CA ILE A 188 1.25 3.39 4.37
C ILE A 188 1.17 2.74 2.98
N LEU A 189 1.99 1.73 2.71
CA LEU A 189 2.04 1.06 1.41
C LEU A 189 0.69 0.43 1.05
N LEU A 190 0.13 -0.39 1.93
CA LEU A 190 -1.12 -1.09 1.67
C LEU A 190 -2.29 -0.10 1.50
N LYS A 191 -2.30 1.00 2.26
CA LYS A 191 -3.32 2.04 2.12
C LYS A 191 -3.15 2.90 0.88
N ALA A 192 -1.91 3.17 0.45
CA ALA A 192 -1.67 3.83 -0.82
C ALA A 192 -2.16 2.98 -2.00
N ILE A 193 -1.92 1.66 -1.97
CA ILE A 193 -2.41 0.74 -3.00
C ILE A 193 -3.94 0.69 -3.02
N GLN A 194 -4.57 0.59 -1.84
CA GLN A 194 -6.03 0.64 -1.74
C GLN A 194 -6.59 1.93 -2.37
N GLU A 195 -6.02 3.08 -2.03
CA GLU A 195 -6.45 4.38 -2.54
C GLU A 195 -6.27 4.50 -4.06
N VAL A 196 -5.17 3.97 -4.61
CA VAL A 196 -4.96 3.90 -6.07
C VAL A 196 -6.04 3.06 -6.74
N ALA A 197 -6.32 1.86 -6.21
CA ALA A 197 -7.36 0.99 -6.76
C ALA A 197 -8.74 1.65 -6.76
N VAL A 198 -9.09 2.33 -5.65
CA VAL A 198 -10.35 3.09 -5.55
C VAL A 198 -10.43 4.21 -6.59
N ARG A 199 -9.34 4.96 -6.81
CA ARG A 199 -9.31 6.04 -7.80
C ARG A 199 -9.45 5.52 -9.23
N LEU A 200 -8.76 4.44 -9.58
CA LEU A 200 -8.87 3.80 -10.89
C LEU A 200 -10.30 3.30 -11.15
N ALA A 201 -10.92 2.63 -10.17
CA ALA A 201 -12.31 2.19 -10.29
C ALA A 201 -13.29 3.37 -10.41
N ARG A 202 -13.01 4.49 -9.74
CA ARG A 202 -13.83 5.71 -9.83
C ARG A 202 -13.73 6.40 -11.18
N GLU A 203 -12.57 6.34 -11.84
CA GLU A 203 -12.37 6.95 -13.16
C GLU A 203 -13.30 6.35 -14.22
N GLU A 204 -13.58 5.05 -14.14
CA GLU A 204 -14.47 4.36 -15.09
C GLU A 204 -15.93 4.83 -15.05
N ILE A 205 -16.37 5.40 -13.92
CA ILE A 205 -17.72 5.96 -13.74
C ILE A 205 -17.75 7.49 -13.82
N LYS A 206 -16.59 8.14 -13.83
CA LYS A 206 -16.49 9.60 -13.88
C LYS A 206 -16.85 10.08 -15.28
N GLU A 207 -17.62 11.17 -15.37
CA GLU A 207 -18.06 11.80 -16.63
C GLU A 207 -18.91 10.91 -17.56
N ARG A 208 -19.37 9.75 -17.05
CA ARG A 208 -20.27 8.83 -17.76
C ARG A 208 -21.63 8.76 -17.07
N PRO A 209 -22.73 8.55 -17.82
CA PRO A 209 -24.04 8.29 -17.23
C PRO A 209 -24.03 6.99 -16.41
N VAL A 210 -24.22 7.10 -15.10
CA VAL A 210 -24.14 5.98 -14.15
C VAL A 210 -25.13 4.86 -14.48
N ILE A 211 -26.34 5.20 -14.91
CA ILE A 211 -27.37 4.22 -15.30
C ILE A 211 -26.94 3.44 -16.55
N GLY A 212 -26.25 4.09 -17.48
CA GLY A 212 -25.72 3.45 -18.70
C GLY A 212 -24.49 2.57 -18.43
N SER A 213 -23.92 2.64 -17.22
CA SER A 213 -22.73 1.92 -16.80
C SER A 213 -22.94 1.28 -15.42
N TRP A 214 -24.09 0.62 -15.22
CA TRP A 214 -24.46 0.02 -13.94
C TRP A 214 -23.41 -0.99 -13.43
N SER A 215 -22.85 -1.82 -14.31
CA SER A 215 -21.78 -2.76 -13.93
C SER A 215 -20.55 -2.03 -13.38
N ALA A 216 -20.09 -0.98 -14.07
CA ALA A 216 -18.96 -0.17 -13.61
C ALA A 216 -19.24 0.53 -12.27
N LEU A 217 -20.49 0.94 -12.04
CA LEU A 217 -20.91 1.45 -10.73
C LEU A 217 -20.79 0.37 -9.65
N ILE A 218 -21.32 -0.82 -9.90
CA ILE A 218 -21.28 -1.92 -8.96
C ILE A 218 -19.83 -2.35 -8.67
N ASP A 219 -18.96 -2.40 -9.68
CA ASP A 219 -17.54 -2.71 -9.51
C ASP A 219 -16.83 -1.65 -8.67
N TYR A 220 -17.11 -0.37 -8.90
CA TYR A 220 -16.64 0.72 -8.07
C TYR A 220 -17.12 0.57 -6.62
N LEU A 221 -18.42 0.31 -6.42
CA LEU A 221 -18.99 0.15 -5.08
C LEU A 221 -18.41 -1.07 -4.37
N HIS A 222 -18.19 -2.20 -5.04
CA HIS A 222 -17.50 -3.35 -4.45
C HIS A 222 -16.07 -2.99 -4.04
N THR A 223 -15.33 -2.29 -4.90
CA THR A 223 -13.96 -1.85 -4.59
C THR A 223 -13.89 -1.00 -3.32
N VAL A 224 -14.86 -0.12 -3.12
CA VAL A 224 -14.88 0.81 -1.98
C VAL A 224 -15.49 0.20 -0.71
N LEU A 225 -16.53 -0.64 -0.85
CA LEU A 225 -17.39 -1.02 0.27
C LEU A 225 -17.33 -2.52 0.66
N ALA A 226 -16.96 -3.43 -0.24
CA ALA A 226 -17.10 -4.88 0.00
C ALA A 226 -16.34 -5.38 1.24
N HIS A 227 -15.20 -4.75 1.53
CA HIS A 227 -14.35 -5.07 2.68
C HIS A 227 -14.28 -3.95 3.72
N ALA A 228 -15.19 -2.96 3.64
CA ALA A 228 -15.25 -1.91 4.65
C ALA A 228 -15.59 -2.53 6.02
N PRO A 229 -14.80 -2.25 7.08
CA PRO A 229 -14.93 -2.91 8.38
C PRO A 229 -16.15 -2.42 9.18
N SER A 230 -16.61 -1.21 8.87
CA SER A 230 -17.80 -0.57 9.40
C SER A 230 -18.84 -0.41 8.31
N GLU A 231 -20.09 -0.32 8.73
CA GLU A 231 -21.18 0.08 7.86
C GLU A 231 -21.00 1.56 7.49
N GLN A 232 -21.13 1.85 6.20
CA GLN A 232 -21.07 3.17 5.63
C GLN A 232 -22.31 3.40 4.80
N PHE A 233 -23.05 4.45 5.12
CA PHE A 233 -24.12 4.94 4.25
C PHE A 233 -23.57 6.04 3.36
N ARG A 234 -23.79 5.93 2.05
CA ARG A 234 -23.36 6.92 1.07
C ARG A 234 -24.49 7.29 0.13
N ILE A 235 -24.35 8.48 -0.45
CA ILE A 235 -25.26 8.98 -1.47
C ILE A 235 -24.43 9.42 -2.68
N LEU A 236 -24.82 8.90 -3.84
CA LEU A 236 -24.31 9.32 -5.13
C LEU A 236 -25.28 10.36 -5.69
N PHE A 237 -24.84 11.61 -5.81
CA PHE A 237 -25.61 12.71 -6.37
C PHE A 237 -25.38 12.80 -7.87
N LEU A 238 -26.46 12.83 -8.65
CA LEU A 238 -26.42 12.78 -10.11
C LEU A 238 -27.07 14.02 -10.75
N ASP A 239 -26.54 14.41 -11.90
CA ASP A 239 -27.12 15.45 -12.74
C ASP A 239 -28.26 14.92 -13.63
N ARG A 240 -28.84 15.79 -14.47
CA ARG A 240 -29.97 15.43 -15.36
C ARG A 240 -29.60 14.41 -16.43
N LYS A 241 -28.31 14.24 -16.72
CA LYS A 241 -27.78 13.21 -17.63
C LYS A 241 -27.40 11.94 -16.87
N ASN A 242 -27.72 11.85 -15.58
CA ASN A 242 -27.32 10.79 -14.66
C ASN A 242 -25.80 10.64 -14.52
N ILE A 243 -25.04 11.72 -14.73
CA ILE A 243 -23.59 11.74 -14.50
C ILE A 243 -23.36 12.01 -13.01
N LEU A 244 -22.39 11.30 -12.42
CA LEU A 244 -22.00 11.46 -11.03
C LEU A 244 -21.44 12.87 -10.78
N ILE A 245 -22.16 13.68 -10.01
CA ILE A 245 -21.69 14.98 -9.49
C ILE A 245 -20.78 14.72 -8.30
N ARG A 246 -21.24 13.90 -7.35
CA ARG A 246 -20.55 13.69 -6.07
C ARG A 246 -20.90 12.34 -5.47
N ASP A 247 -19.90 11.70 -4.87
CA ASP A 247 -20.05 10.53 -4.00
C ASP A 247 -19.69 10.96 -2.59
N GLU A 248 -20.64 10.88 -1.65
CA GLU A 248 -20.47 11.32 -0.27
C GLU A 248 -20.90 10.26 0.73
N VAL A 249 -20.02 9.97 1.68
CA VAL A 249 -20.35 9.17 2.87
C VAL A 249 -21.13 10.06 3.84
N GLN A 250 -22.40 9.71 4.07
CA GLN A 250 -23.31 10.45 4.96
C GLN A 250 -23.19 9.99 6.41
N SER A 251 -22.90 8.71 6.63
CA SER A 251 -22.65 8.16 7.96
C SER A 251 -21.64 7.02 7.93
N ARG A 252 -20.93 6.84 9.03
CA ARG A 252 -20.06 5.69 9.32
C ARG A 252 -20.46 5.17 10.70
N GLY A 253 -20.74 3.88 10.82
CA GLY A 253 -21.28 3.30 12.06
C GLY A 253 -20.36 2.27 12.72
N THR A 254 -20.49 2.19 14.05
CA THR A 254 -20.43 0.93 14.82
C THR A 254 -21.55 0.98 15.85
N VAL A 255 -22.47 -0.01 15.82
CA VAL A 255 -23.57 -0.31 16.77
C VAL A 255 -24.60 0.79 17.05
N ASP A 256 -24.21 2.07 17.16
CA ASP A 256 -25.11 3.20 17.33
C ASP A 256 -25.24 3.95 16.00
N HIS A 257 -26.27 3.61 15.23
CA HIS A 257 -26.58 4.26 13.95
C HIS A 257 -26.88 5.75 14.17
N THR A 258 -26.05 6.65 13.61
CA THR A 258 -26.49 8.03 13.39
C THR A 258 -27.60 7.99 12.33
N PRO A 259 -28.85 8.37 12.65
CA PRO A 259 -29.95 8.27 11.70
C PRO A 259 -29.68 9.16 10.48
N LEU A 260 -29.89 8.62 9.28
CA LEU A 260 -29.93 9.46 8.08
C LEU A 260 -31.18 10.33 8.14
N TYR A 261 -31.01 11.64 8.32
CA TYR A 261 -32.13 12.57 8.37
C TYR A 261 -32.54 13.01 6.96
N PRO A 262 -33.79 12.74 6.50
CA PRO A 262 -34.21 13.11 5.15
C PRO A 262 -34.03 14.59 4.81
N ARG A 263 -34.17 15.49 5.81
CA ARG A 263 -33.93 16.93 5.61
C ARG A 263 -32.51 17.26 5.15
N GLU A 264 -31.50 16.55 5.66
CA GLU A 264 -30.09 16.80 5.30
C GLU A 264 -29.82 16.26 3.89
N VAL A 265 -30.45 15.13 3.54
CA VAL A 265 -30.41 14.57 2.17
C VAL A 265 -31.01 15.55 1.17
N VAL A 266 -32.21 16.08 1.46
CA VAL A 266 -32.89 17.08 0.61
C VAL A 266 -32.04 18.34 0.47
N LYS A 267 -31.57 18.89 1.59
CA LYS A 267 -30.70 20.08 1.60
C LYS A 267 -29.47 19.85 0.73
N ARG A 268 -28.79 18.72 0.89
CA ARG A 268 -27.57 18.40 0.16
C ARG A 268 -27.80 18.19 -1.33
N ALA A 269 -28.89 17.51 -1.70
CA ALA A 269 -29.27 17.33 -3.10
C ALA A 269 -29.49 18.68 -3.80
N LEU A 270 -30.17 19.62 -3.12
CA LEU A 270 -30.40 20.97 -3.63
C LEU A 270 -29.12 21.80 -3.73
N GLU A 271 -28.26 21.76 -2.71
CA GLU A 271 -26.93 22.43 -2.74
C GLU A 271 -26.08 21.99 -3.93
N LEU A 272 -26.13 20.70 -4.27
CA LEU A 272 -25.40 20.13 -5.40
C LEU A 272 -26.15 20.25 -6.73
N SER A 273 -27.37 20.83 -6.73
CA SER A 273 -28.24 20.88 -7.91
C SER A 273 -28.48 19.50 -8.54
N ALA A 274 -28.50 18.46 -7.71
CA ALA A 274 -28.73 17.09 -8.15
C ALA A 274 -30.19 16.94 -8.62
N SER A 275 -30.39 16.23 -9.72
CA SER A 275 -31.74 15.83 -10.18
C SER A 275 -32.10 14.42 -9.78
N ALA A 276 -31.11 13.62 -9.38
CA ALA A 276 -31.32 12.30 -8.86
C ALA A 276 -30.24 11.87 -7.87
N ILE A 277 -30.53 10.84 -7.09
CA ILE A 277 -29.59 10.19 -6.20
C ILE A 277 -29.64 8.66 -6.32
N ILE A 278 -28.55 8.00 -5.92
CA ILE A 278 -28.53 6.58 -5.57
C ILE A 278 -28.05 6.48 -4.14
N MET A 279 -28.81 5.80 -3.29
CA MET A 279 -28.40 5.49 -1.92
C MET A 279 -27.65 4.17 -1.92
N VAL A 280 -26.60 4.06 -1.11
CA VAL A 280 -25.85 2.80 -0.97
C VAL A 280 -25.42 2.64 0.47
N HIS A 281 -25.52 1.43 1.02
CA HIS A 281 -24.82 1.05 2.24
C HIS A 281 -24.21 -0.33 2.14
N ASN A 282 -23.30 -0.66 3.06
CA ASN A 282 -22.70 -1.99 3.14
C ASN A 282 -23.04 -2.67 4.46
N HIS A 283 -23.21 -3.99 4.41
CA HIS A 283 -23.29 -4.80 5.61
C HIS A 283 -21.94 -5.47 5.86
N PRO A 284 -21.21 -5.12 6.94
CA PRO A 284 -19.92 -5.77 7.25
C PRO A 284 -20.02 -7.29 7.46
N SER A 285 -21.20 -7.80 7.82
CA SER A 285 -21.52 -9.23 7.87
C SER A 285 -21.31 -9.94 6.52
N GLY A 286 -21.44 -9.18 5.43
CA GLY A 286 -21.38 -9.66 4.05
C GLY A 286 -22.73 -10.09 3.47
N ASP A 287 -23.80 -10.12 4.27
CA ASP A 287 -25.15 -10.41 3.80
C ASP A 287 -25.89 -9.12 3.43
N PRO A 288 -26.21 -8.85 2.15
CA PRO A 288 -26.87 -7.64 1.70
C PRO A 288 -28.40 -7.69 1.85
N THR A 289 -28.96 -8.67 2.55
CA THR A 289 -30.40 -8.69 2.86
C THR A 289 -30.77 -7.42 3.64
N PRO A 290 -31.70 -6.57 3.15
CA PRO A 290 -32.07 -5.35 3.84
C PRO A 290 -32.88 -5.62 5.10
N SER A 291 -32.69 -4.77 6.11
CA SER A 291 -33.54 -4.73 7.29
C SER A 291 -34.82 -3.93 7.04
N GLN A 292 -35.81 -4.08 7.92
CA GLN A 292 -37.02 -3.26 7.88
C GLN A 292 -36.69 -1.77 8.08
N ALA A 293 -35.68 -1.45 8.89
CA ALA A 293 -35.25 -0.08 9.12
C ALA A 293 -34.70 0.56 7.83
N ASP A 294 -33.96 -0.19 7.02
CA ASP A 294 -33.45 0.29 5.73
C ASP A 294 -34.59 0.62 4.77
N ILE A 295 -35.61 -0.23 4.72
CA ILE A 295 -36.81 -0.05 3.89
C ILE A 295 -37.59 1.20 4.32
N ASP A 296 -37.83 1.36 5.63
CA ASP A 296 -38.59 2.49 6.15
C ASP A 296 -37.85 3.82 5.95
N MET A 297 -36.53 3.84 6.20
CA MET A 297 -35.68 5.00 5.94
C MET A 297 -35.68 5.36 4.45
N THR A 298 -35.55 4.37 3.57
CA THR A 298 -35.59 4.58 2.11
C THR A 298 -36.87 5.27 1.68
N ARG A 299 -38.02 4.78 2.15
CA ARG A 299 -39.33 5.34 1.82
C ARG A 299 -39.46 6.79 2.30
N GLN A 300 -38.96 7.09 3.50
CA GLN A 300 -38.97 8.47 4.03
C GLN A 300 -38.13 9.41 3.16
N VAL A 301 -36.94 8.97 2.71
CA VAL A 301 -36.08 9.78 1.83
C VAL A 301 -36.73 9.99 0.46
N VAL A 302 -37.30 8.93 -0.14
CA VAL A 302 -38.03 9.01 -1.42
C VAL A 302 -39.18 10.02 -1.33
N GLN A 303 -39.99 9.94 -0.26
CA GLN A 303 -41.10 10.87 -0.03
C GLN A 303 -40.62 12.30 0.19
N ALA A 304 -39.50 12.50 0.89
CA ALA A 304 -38.97 13.84 1.17
C ALA A 304 -38.36 14.52 -0.08
N LEU A 305 -37.81 13.75 -1.02
CA LEU A 305 -37.20 14.26 -2.25
C LEU A 305 -38.22 14.53 -3.38
N ALA A 306 -39.38 13.86 -3.35
CA ALA A 306 -40.39 14.02 -4.39
C ALA A 306 -40.89 15.46 -4.59
N PRO A 307 -41.19 16.27 -3.53
CA PRO A 307 -41.66 17.65 -3.71
C PRO A 307 -40.64 18.59 -4.34
N VAL A 308 -39.35 18.24 -4.27
CA VAL A 308 -38.26 19.04 -4.85
C VAL A 308 -37.75 18.48 -6.17
N ASN A 309 -38.48 17.52 -6.76
CA ASN A 309 -38.18 16.90 -8.06
C ASN A 309 -36.79 16.24 -8.13
N VAL A 310 -36.34 15.62 -7.04
CA VAL A 310 -35.12 14.80 -7.02
C VAL A 310 -35.51 13.32 -7.01
N THR A 311 -35.08 12.57 -8.03
CA THR A 311 -35.43 11.14 -8.16
C THR A 311 -34.48 10.27 -7.34
N VAL A 312 -34.99 9.28 -6.61
CA VAL A 312 -34.16 8.21 -6.06
C VAL A 312 -34.17 7.06 -7.07
N HIS A 313 -33.05 6.82 -7.75
CA HIS A 313 -32.95 5.76 -8.76
C HIS A 313 -32.94 4.37 -8.14
N ASP A 314 -32.15 4.21 -7.06
CA ASP A 314 -32.05 2.96 -6.35
C ASP A 314 -31.55 3.17 -4.91
N HIS A 315 -31.72 2.13 -4.11
CA HIS A 315 -30.97 1.91 -2.88
C HIS A 315 -30.28 0.55 -2.96
N VAL A 316 -28.95 0.56 -2.97
CA VAL A 316 -28.13 -0.65 -3.13
C VAL A 316 -27.50 -1.05 -1.80
N VAL A 317 -27.64 -2.32 -1.41
CA VAL A 317 -26.93 -2.91 -0.26
C VAL A 317 -25.76 -3.72 -0.77
N MET A 318 -24.56 -3.39 -0.31
CA MET A 318 -23.32 -4.07 -0.67
C MET A 318 -22.96 -5.13 0.37
N GLY A 319 -22.82 -6.36 -0.07
CA GLY A 319 -22.16 -7.43 0.67
C GLY A 319 -20.73 -7.68 0.15
N LYS A 320 -20.10 -8.77 0.61
CA LYS A 320 -18.71 -9.11 0.21
C LYS A 320 -18.59 -9.38 -1.29
N ASN A 321 -19.40 -10.31 -1.82
CA ASN A 321 -19.35 -10.75 -3.22
C ASN A 321 -20.72 -10.66 -3.91
N ARG A 322 -21.68 -9.95 -3.31
CA ARG A 322 -23.04 -9.80 -3.82
C ARG A 322 -23.61 -8.46 -3.39
N HIS A 323 -24.64 -8.00 -4.10
CA HIS A 323 -25.37 -6.79 -3.76
C HIS A 323 -26.87 -7.01 -3.95
N VAL A 324 -27.68 -6.16 -3.34
CA VAL A 324 -29.14 -6.13 -3.50
C VAL A 324 -29.56 -4.75 -3.94
N SER A 325 -30.40 -4.68 -4.98
CA SER A 325 -31.07 -3.46 -5.44
C SER A 325 -32.50 -3.45 -4.88
N PHE A 326 -32.85 -2.42 -4.12
CA PHE A 326 -34.20 -2.24 -3.61
C PHE A 326 -35.19 -2.07 -4.74
N ARG A 327 -34.80 -1.36 -5.81
CA ARG A 327 -35.63 -1.15 -6.99
C ARG A 327 -35.94 -2.47 -7.70
N SER A 328 -34.95 -3.32 -7.87
CA SER A 328 -35.11 -4.65 -8.50
C SER A 328 -35.96 -5.59 -7.65
N GLN A 329 -35.95 -5.43 -6.32
CA GLN A 329 -36.79 -6.18 -5.40
C GLN A 329 -38.19 -5.59 -5.19
N GLY A 330 -38.50 -4.43 -5.80
CA GLY A 330 -39.81 -3.78 -5.65
C GLY A 330 -40.09 -3.25 -4.24
N LEU A 331 -39.05 -2.84 -3.50
CA LEU A 331 -39.19 -2.40 -2.11
C LEU A 331 -39.68 -0.95 -1.95
N PHE A 332 -39.62 -0.14 -3.01
CA PHE A 332 -40.15 1.23 -3.08
C PHE A 332 -40.47 1.71 -4.50
#